data_AF-A0AA88RBV5-F1
#
_entry.id   AF-A0AA88RBV5-F1
#
_cell.length_a   1.000
_cell.length_b   1.000
_cell.length_c   1.000
_cell.angle_alpha   90.00
_cell.angle_beta   90.00
_cell.angle_gamma   90.00
#
_symmetry.space_group_name_H-M   'P 1'
#
loop_
_entity.id
_entity.type
_entity.pdbx_description
1 polymer ?
#
loop_
_entity_poly.entity_id
_entity_poly.type
_entity_poly.pdbx_seq_one_letter_code
_entity_poly.pdbx_strand_id
1 'polypeptide(L)'
;MATKNIHFESELGALKAILQSVERKFLEIEKHNKELGCAEKTKPNIDLLNKGKELVEKCSEISPLNFIERRRYSDELTGYKAALLSFCQVELQLEQSSDIKEMLMKLDRLDRISEVVKDWALFSPSLHPVIGPYSALLKCKDEVLIKDRPAAVLLATCRNGTATSPEIQESELDSIPI
;
A
#
# COMPACT_ATOMS: atom_id res chain seq x y z
N MET A 1 6.58 5.27 -48.40
CA MET A 1 7.40 5.82 -47.29
C MET A 1 6.59 6.71 -46.35
N ALA A 2 5.65 7.53 -46.83
CA ALA A 2 4.81 8.41 -45.99
C ALA A 2 3.98 7.69 -44.90
N THR A 3 3.38 6.54 -45.20
CA THR A 3 2.53 5.79 -44.27
C THR A 3 3.26 5.27 -43.02
N LYS A 4 4.53 4.88 -43.15
CA LYS A 4 5.33 4.40 -42.00
C LYS A 4 5.72 5.53 -41.05
N ASN A 5 5.92 6.74 -41.58
CA ASN A 5 6.24 7.92 -40.77
C ASN A 5 5.01 8.36 -39.94
N ILE A 6 3.83 8.38 -40.57
CA ILE A 6 2.56 8.69 -39.90
C ILE A 6 2.27 7.68 -38.77
N HIS A 7 2.55 6.39 -38.99
CA HIS A 7 2.35 5.36 -37.98
C HIS A 7 3.23 5.59 -36.74
N PHE A 8 4.53 5.86 -36.94
CA PHE A 8 5.47 6.11 -35.84
C PHE A 8 5.04 7.30 -34.97
N GLU A 9 4.69 8.43 -35.58
CA GLU A 9 4.22 9.61 -34.84
C GLU A 9 2.92 9.34 -34.08
N SER A 10 2.01 8.57 -34.70
CA SER A 10 0.76 8.17 -34.05
C SER A 10 1.00 7.28 -32.84
N GLU A 11 1.89 6.30 -32.93
CA GLU A 11 2.25 5.42 -31.81
C GLU A 11 2.95 6.17 -30.68
N LEU A 12 3.89 7.05 -31.03
CA LEU A 12 4.59 7.90 -30.07
C LEU A 12 3.61 8.81 -29.31
N GLY A 13 2.71 9.46 -30.03
CA GLY A 13 1.66 10.30 -29.45
C GLY A 13 0.71 9.51 -28.55
N ALA A 14 0.29 8.32 -28.98
CA ALA A 14 -0.58 7.46 -28.20
C ALA A 14 0.10 6.99 -26.90
N LEU A 15 1.38 6.59 -26.96
CA LEU A 15 2.11 6.19 -25.76
C LEU A 15 2.28 7.35 -24.78
N LYS A 16 2.63 8.55 -25.29
CA LYS A 16 2.75 9.76 -24.47
C LYS A 16 1.44 10.07 -23.73
N ALA A 17 0.30 9.98 -24.41
CA ALA A 17 -1.02 10.19 -23.80
C ALA A 17 -1.34 9.15 -22.71
N ILE A 18 -1.01 7.87 -22.95
CA ILE A 18 -1.18 6.80 -21.95
C ILE A 18 -0.32 7.10 -20.72
N LEU A 19 0.97 7.40 -20.89
CA LEU A 19 1.88 7.69 -19.80
C LEU A 19 1.39 8.87 -18.96
N GLN A 20 0.97 9.98 -19.58
CA GLN A 20 0.42 11.14 -18.85
C GLN A 20 -0.86 10.82 -18.08
N SER A 21 -1.72 9.97 -18.65
CA SER A 21 -2.97 9.54 -17.98
C SER A 21 -2.68 8.65 -16.78
N VAL A 22 -1.77 7.70 -16.96
CA VAL A 22 -1.44 6.66 -15.99
C VAL A 22 -0.59 7.24 -14.86
N GLU A 23 0.36 8.13 -15.16
CA GLU A 23 1.19 8.84 -14.18
C GLU A 23 0.36 9.57 -13.13
N ARG A 24 -0.65 10.35 -13.54
CA ARG A 24 -1.51 11.07 -12.59
C ARG A 24 -2.16 10.13 -11.58
N LYS A 25 -2.62 8.96 -12.03
CA LYS A 25 -3.23 7.95 -11.16
C LYS A 25 -2.21 7.31 -10.23
N PHE A 26 -1.01 7.00 -10.72
CA PHE A 26 0.04 6.41 -9.89
C PHE A 26 0.57 7.37 -8.84
N LEU A 27 0.66 8.67 -9.12
CA LEU A 27 1.03 9.68 -8.12
C LEU A 27 0.00 9.76 -6.99
N GLU A 28 -1.29 9.63 -7.33
CA GLU A 28 -2.36 9.56 -6.34
C GLU A 28 -2.23 8.30 -5.48
N ILE A 29 -1.97 7.13 -6.08
CA ILE A 29 -1.74 5.87 -5.35
C ILE A 29 -0.49 5.96 -4.47
N GLU A 30 0.61 6.52 -4.98
CA GLU A 30 1.85 6.71 -4.21
C GLU A 30 1.62 7.59 -2.98
N LYS A 31 0.83 8.66 -3.12
CA LYS A 31 0.47 9.52 -1.99
C LYS A 31 -0.26 8.71 -0.90
N HIS A 32 -1.28 7.95 -1.28
CA HIS A 32 -2.02 7.10 -0.33
C HIS A 32 -1.11 6.04 0.30
N ASN A 33 -0.23 5.41 -0.49
CA ASN A 33 0.71 4.41 0.03
C ASN A 33 1.73 5.02 1.00
N LYS A 34 2.19 6.25 0.78
CA LYS A 34 3.04 6.97 1.75
C LYS A 34 2.31 7.24 3.06
N GLU A 35 1.05 7.66 2.99
CA GLU A 35 0.21 7.86 4.19
C GLU A 35 0.00 6.55 4.98
N LEU A 36 -0.07 5.41 4.28
CA LEU A 36 -0.16 4.07 4.87
C LEU A 36 1.20 3.43 5.22
N GLY A 37 2.31 4.14 5.00
CA GLY A 37 3.66 3.64 5.29
C GLY A 37 4.14 2.50 4.37
N CYS A 38 3.52 2.31 3.19
CA CYS A 38 3.77 1.24 2.23
C CYS A 38 4.36 1.78 0.89
N ALA A 39 5.19 2.82 0.95
CA ALA A 39 5.68 3.52 -0.24
C ALA A 39 6.47 2.61 -1.21
N GLU A 40 7.07 1.52 -0.71
CA GLU A 40 7.82 0.55 -1.53
C GLU A 40 6.96 -0.17 -2.56
N LYS A 41 5.66 -0.38 -2.30
CA LYS A 41 4.73 -1.07 -3.22
C LYS A 41 4.61 -0.33 -4.56
N THR A 42 4.73 0.99 -4.54
CA THR A 42 4.60 1.84 -5.73
C THR A 42 5.88 2.04 -6.53
N LYS A 43 7.02 1.58 -6.03
CA LYS A 43 8.32 1.79 -6.70
C LYS A 43 8.39 1.15 -8.09
N PRO A 44 7.97 -0.11 -8.31
CA PRO A 44 7.96 -0.71 -9.65
C PRO A 44 7.12 0.06 -10.66
N ASN A 45 6.01 0.66 -10.20
CA ASN A 45 5.11 1.45 -11.02
C ASN A 45 5.79 2.73 -11.54
N ILE A 46 6.51 3.42 -10.66
CA ILE A 46 7.23 4.65 -10.97
C ILE A 46 8.41 4.34 -11.91
N ASP A 47 9.14 3.26 -11.65
CA ASP A 47 10.26 2.84 -12.50
C ASP A 47 9.79 2.49 -13.92
N LEU A 48 8.64 1.80 -14.05
CA LEU A 48 8.03 1.53 -15.34
C LEU A 48 7.69 2.84 -16.06
N LEU A 49 6.99 3.75 -15.40
CA LEU A 49 6.62 5.05 -15.98
C LEU A 49 7.83 5.87 -16.44
N ASN A 50 8.90 5.91 -15.66
CA ASN A 50 10.12 6.63 -16.01
C ASN A 50 10.77 6.06 -17.27
N LYS A 51 10.86 4.73 -17.39
CA LYS A 51 11.36 4.09 -18.63
C LYS A 51 10.52 4.48 -19.85
N GLY A 52 9.20 4.55 -19.70
CA GLY A 52 8.31 4.99 -20.77
C GLY A 52 8.56 6.44 -21.19
N LYS A 53 8.80 7.34 -20.23
CA LYS A 53 9.12 8.75 -20.52
C LYS A 53 10.45 8.88 -21.26
N GLU A 54 11.49 8.17 -20.80
CA GLU A 54 12.79 8.14 -21.48
C GLU A 54 12.66 7.62 -22.92
N LEU A 55 11.82 6.60 -23.14
CA LEU A 55 11.56 6.08 -24.48
C LEU A 55 10.87 7.13 -25.37
N VAL A 56 9.87 7.84 -24.85
CA VAL A 56 9.18 8.91 -25.59
C VAL A 56 10.14 10.05 -25.91
N GLU A 57 11.02 10.43 -24.97
CA GLU A 57 12.03 11.47 -25.17
C GLU A 57 13.00 11.09 -26.28
N LYS A 58 13.62 9.90 -26.21
CA LYS A 58 14.51 9.36 -27.26
C LYS A 58 13.83 9.34 -28.63
N CYS A 59 12.58 8.88 -28.69
CA CYS A 59 11.82 8.83 -29.93
C CYS A 59 11.48 10.20 -30.52
N SER A 60 11.33 11.23 -29.67
CA SER A 60 10.99 12.60 -30.09
C SER A 60 12.17 13.31 -30.75
N GLU A 61 13.40 12.90 -30.45
CA GLU A 61 14.63 13.47 -31.02
C GLU A 61 14.98 12.88 -32.40
N ILE A 62 14.33 11.78 -32.80
CA ILE A 62 14.65 11.09 -34.04
C ILE A 62 14.16 11.90 -35.25
N SER A 63 15.11 12.29 -36.09
CA SER A 63 14.83 12.98 -37.35
C SER A 63 13.77 12.24 -38.18
N PRO A 64 12.80 12.96 -38.79
CA PRO A 64 11.83 12.39 -39.74
C PRO A 64 12.46 11.64 -40.93
N LEU A 65 13.72 11.95 -41.23
CA LEU A 65 14.49 11.33 -42.32
C LEU A 65 15.20 10.05 -41.88
N ASN A 66 15.32 9.78 -40.57
CA ASN A 66 15.99 8.57 -40.07
C ASN A 66 15.03 7.37 -40.00
N PHE A 67 14.73 6.80 -41.16
CA PHE A 67 13.77 5.69 -41.27
C PHE A 67 14.21 4.40 -40.57
N ILE A 68 15.52 4.15 -40.45
CA ILE A 68 16.05 2.93 -39.83
C ILE A 68 15.82 2.98 -38.31
N GLU A 69 16.19 4.10 -37.67
CA GLU A 69 15.94 4.28 -36.23
C GLU A 69 14.45 4.31 -35.93
N ARG A 70 13.63 5.03 -36.70
CA ARG A 70 12.17 5.06 -36.51
C ARG A 70 11.56 3.68 -36.57
N ARG A 71 12.01 2.82 -37.48
CA ARG A 71 11.53 1.44 -37.55
C ARG A 71 11.91 0.66 -36.28
N ARG A 72 13.17 0.74 -35.85
CA ARG A 72 13.65 0.06 -34.64
C ARG A 72 12.84 0.48 -33.40
N TYR A 73 12.65 1.78 -33.24
CA TYR A 73 11.92 2.34 -32.11
C TYR A 73 10.40 2.14 -32.21
N SER A 74 9.82 1.96 -33.40
CA SER A 74 8.41 1.59 -33.56
C SER A 74 8.13 0.25 -32.89
N ASP A 75 8.95 -0.77 -33.16
CA ASP A 75 8.81 -2.09 -32.53
C ASP A 75 8.98 -2.00 -30.99
N GLU A 76 9.91 -1.16 -30.53
CA GLU A 76 10.14 -0.91 -29.10
C GLU A 76 8.96 -0.18 -28.44
N LEU A 77 8.37 0.82 -29.10
CA LEU A 77 7.18 1.54 -28.65
C LEU A 77 5.97 0.61 -28.54
N THR A 78 5.73 -0.23 -29.54
CA THR A 78 4.63 -1.20 -29.52
C THR A 78 4.82 -2.21 -28.39
N GLY A 79 6.03 -2.75 -28.23
CA GLY A 79 6.36 -3.70 -27.17
C GLY A 79 6.20 -3.09 -25.78
N TYR A 80 6.72 -1.89 -25.57
CA TYR A 80 6.58 -1.17 -24.30
C TYR A 80 5.11 -0.86 -23.98
N LYS A 81 4.33 -0.39 -24.97
CA LYS A 81 2.90 -0.11 -24.79
C LYS A 81 2.14 -1.37 -24.37
N ALA A 82 2.44 -2.51 -24.98
CA ALA A 82 1.83 -3.80 -24.61
C ALA A 82 2.19 -4.21 -23.18
N ALA A 83 3.47 -4.09 -22.80
CA ALA A 83 3.93 -4.37 -21.44
C ALA A 83 3.25 -3.46 -20.40
N LEU A 84 3.16 -2.16 -20.67
CA LEU A 84 2.51 -1.19 -19.78
C LEU A 84 1.01 -1.50 -19.59
N LEU A 85 0.31 -1.87 -20.67
CA LEU A 85 -1.10 -2.26 -20.58
C LEU A 85 -1.27 -3.56 -19.80
N SER A 86 -0.44 -4.56 -20.06
CA SER A 86 -0.44 -5.83 -19.32
C SER A 86 -0.20 -5.62 -17.84
N PHE A 87 0.77 -4.78 -17.48
CA PHE A 87 1.06 -4.43 -16.09
C PHE A 87 -0.16 -3.80 -15.41
N CYS A 88 -0.75 -2.78 -16.04
CA CYS A 88 -1.93 -2.10 -15.50
C CYS A 88 -3.18 -3.00 -15.40
N GLN A 89 -3.34 -3.95 -16.31
CA GLN A 89 -4.53 -4.82 -16.35
C GLN A 89 -4.38 -6.07 -15.49
N VAL A 90 -3.18 -6.64 -15.38
CA VAL A 90 -2.98 -7.93 -14.73
C VAL A 90 -2.34 -7.73 -13.36
N GLU A 91 -1.15 -7.15 -13.33
CA GLU A 91 -0.36 -7.06 -12.09
C GLU A 91 -1.01 -6.12 -11.08
N LEU A 92 -1.42 -4.92 -11.52
CA LEU A 92 -2.07 -3.96 -10.64
C LEU A 92 -3.43 -4.46 -10.12
N GLN A 93 -4.21 -5.15 -10.96
CA GLN A 93 -5.50 -5.71 -10.53
C GLN A 93 -5.32 -6.86 -9.54
N LEU A 94 -4.30 -7.70 -9.73
CA LEU A 94 -3.98 -8.77 -8.81
C LEU A 94 -3.54 -8.23 -7.44
N GLU A 95 -2.68 -7.21 -7.43
CA GLU A 95 -2.26 -6.53 -6.20
C GLU A 95 -3.47 -5.93 -5.47
N GLN A 96 -4.33 -5.19 -6.17
CA GLN A 96 -5.58 -4.65 -5.60
C GLN A 96 -6.49 -5.73 -5.02
N SER A 97 -6.63 -6.87 -5.71
CA SER A 97 -7.44 -7.99 -5.22
C SER A 97 -6.86 -8.59 -3.94
N SER A 98 -5.53 -8.69 -3.85
CA SER A 98 -4.84 -9.15 -2.65
C SER A 98 -5.06 -8.19 -1.48
N ASP A 99 -4.90 -6.89 -1.70
CA ASP A 99 -5.09 -5.87 -0.67
C ASP A 99 -6.54 -5.84 -0.15
N ILE A 100 -7.54 -5.96 -1.05
CA ILE A 100 -8.97 -6.05 -0.66
C ILE A 100 -9.22 -7.30 0.17
N LYS A 101 -8.67 -8.45 -0.22
CA LYS A 101 -8.82 -9.70 0.53
C LYS A 101 -8.22 -9.61 1.92
N GLU A 102 -7.02 -9.03 2.04
CA GLU A 102 -6.37 -8.80 3.32
C GLU A 102 -7.20 -7.89 4.22
N MET A 103 -7.75 -6.80 3.66
CA MET A 103 -8.65 -5.90 4.37
C MET A 103 -9.90 -6.63 4.88
N LEU A 104 -10.55 -7.44 4.05
CA LEU A 104 -11.73 -8.22 4.45
C LEU A 104 -11.41 -9.20 5.58
N MET A 105 -10.25 -9.86 5.54
CA MET A 105 -9.81 -10.75 6.62
C MET A 105 -9.57 -9.98 7.93
N LYS A 106 -8.96 -8.79 7.85
CA LYS A 106 -8.77 -7.92 9.01
C LYS A 106 -10.11 -7.46 9.60
N LEU A 107 -11.09 -7.11 8.76
CA LEU A 107 -12.43 -6.73 9.19
C LEU A 107 -13.20 -7.88 9.84
N ASP A 108 -13.18 -9.08 9.27
CA ASP A 108 -13.82 -10.28 9.88
C ASP A 108 -13.24 -10.56 11.28
N ARG A 109 -11.92 -10.42 11.43
CA ARG A 109 -11.27 -10.59 12.73
C ARG A 109 -11.73 -9.54 13.75
N LEU A 110 -11.89 -8.29 13.33
CA LEU A 110 -12.39 -7.22 14.21
C LEU A 110 -13.86 -7.44 14.59
N ASP A 111 -14.69 -7.90 13.67
CA ASP A 111 -16.09 -8.20 13.91
C ASP A 111 -16.24 -9.31 14.98
N ARG A 112 -15.46 -10.38 14.86
CA ARG A 112 -15.40 -11.45 15.87
C ARG A 112 -14.97 -10.93 17.25
N ILE A 113 -13.98 -10.04 17.31
CA ILE A 113 -13.56 -9.43 18.58
C ILE A 113 -14.68 -8.56 19.15
N SER A 114 -15.39 -7.81 18.31
CA SER A 114 -16.53 -6.98 18.73
C SER A 114 -17.62 -7.83 19.38
N GLU A 115 -17.95 -8.98 18.80
CA GLU A 115 -18.93 -9.91 19.38
C GLU A 115 -18.49 -10.45 20.75
N VAL A 116 -17.22 -10.86 20.89
CA VAL A 116 -16.68 -11.31 22.19
C VAL A 116 -16.75 -10.19 23.25
N VAL A 117 -16.46 -8.94 22.86
CA VAL A 117 -16.55 -7.78 23.77
C VAL A 117 -18.00 -7.51 24.16
N LYS A 118 -18.96 -7.63 23.24
CA LYS A 118 -20.39 -7.47 23.53
C LYS A 118 -20.88 -8.55 24.49
N ASP A 119 -20.52 -9.81 24.25
CA ASP A 119 -20.89 -10.92 25.13
C ASP A 119 -20.32 -10.72 26.53
N TRP A 120 -19.05 -10.34 26.66
CA TRP A 120 -18.44 -10.06 27.96
C TRP A 120 -19.15 -8.92 28.72
N ALA A 121 -19.59 -7.88 28.02
CA ALA A 121 -20.37 -6.78 28.61
C ALA A 121 -21.75 -7.23 29.12
N LEU A 122 -22.35 -8.27 28.53
CA LEU A 122 -23.62 -8.84 28.97
C LEU A 122 -23.47 -9.75 30.21
N PHE A 123 -22.33 -10.46 30.34
CA PHE A 123 -22.10 -11.43 31.43
C PHE A 123 -21.62 -10.83 32.75
N SER A 124 -21.19 -9.55 32.79
CA SER A 124 -20.75 -8.91 34.05
C SER A 124 -21.34 -7.50 34.25
N PRO A 125 -22.66 -7.36 34.49
CA PRO A 125 -23.32 -6.06 34.69
C PRO A 125 -22.82 -5.27 35.91
N SER A 126 -22.18 -5.95 36.87
CA SER A 126 -21.72 -5.37 38.14
C SER A 126 -20.35 -4.70 38.08
N LEU A 127 -19.62 -4.81 36.96
CA LEU A 127 -18.57 -3.83 36.68
C LEU A 127 -19.25 -2.63 36.04
N HIS A 128 -19.66 -1.67 36.87
CA HIS A 128 -19.69 -0.29 36.37
C HIS A 128 -18.37 -0.06 35.63
N PRO A 129 -18.39 0.47 34.40
CA PRO A 129 -17.15 0.81 33.75
C PRO A 129 -16.46 1.78 34.69
N VAL A 130 -15.37 1.34 35.32
CA VAL A 130 -14.34 2.28 35.72
C VAL A 130 -13.90 2.84 34.39
N ILE A 131 -14.52 3.97 34.01
CA ILE A 131 -14.08 4.87 32.97
C ILE A 131 -12.78 5.50 33.51
N GLY A 132 -11.77 4.65 33.68
CA GLY A 132 -10.37 5.00 33.71
C GLY A 132 -9.80 4.63 32.34
N PRO A 133 -8.76 5.32 31.91
CA PRO A 133 -8.78 6.41 30.93
C PRO A 133 -9.18 6.01 29.49
N TYR A 134 -10.05 5.03 29.27
CA TYR A 134 -10.55 4.65 27.94
C TYR A 134 -11.53 5.69 27.33
N SER A 135 -12.00 6.67 28.09
CA SER A 135 -12.69 7.84 27.53
C SER A 135 -11.76 8.74 26.69
N ALA A 136 -10.44 8.59 26.82
CA ALA A 136 -9.49 9.22 25.90
C ALA A 136 -9.41 8.47 24.55
N LEU A 137 -9.72 7.17 24.51
CA LEU A 137 -9.62 6.36 23.29
C LEU A 137 -10.85 6.47 22.38
N LEU A 138 -12.01 6.89 22.91
CA LEU A 138 -13.19 7.21 22.08
C LEU A 138 -13.12 8.59 21.42
N LYS A 139 -12.17 9.46 21.79
CA LYS A 139 -11.94 10.74 21.10
C LYS A 139 -11.11 10.59 19.82
N CYS A 140 -10.49 9.44 19.59
CA CYS A 140 -9.69 9.17 18.38
C CYS A 140 -10.51 8.49 17.27
N LYS A 141 -11.77 8.89 17.08
CA LYS A 141 -12.53 8.41 15.92
C LYS A 141 -12.10 9.06 14.59
N ASP A 142 -11.32 10.15 14.67
CA ASP A 142 -10.84 10.90 13.50
C ASP A 142 -9.33 10.77 13.21
N GLU A 143 -8.58 10.01 14.01
CA GLU A 143 -7.15 9.76 13.76
C GLU A 143 -6.77 8.33 14.16
N VAL A 144 -7.01 7.38 13.26
CA VAL A 144 -6.34 6.07 13.33
C VAL A 144 -5.67 5.82 11.98
N LEU A 145 -4.51 6.45 11.83
CA LEU A 145 -3.53 6.06 10.82
C LEU A 145 -2.90 4.75 11.29
N ILE A 146 -3.00 3.74 10.44
CA ILE A 146 -2.46 2.39 10.65
C ILE A 146 -0.95 2.49 10.85
N LYS A 147 -0.43 2.04 12.00
CA LYS A 147 0.98 1.68 12.14
C LYS A 147 1.13 0.44 13.01
N ASP A 148 1.68 -0.60 12.40
CA ASP A 148 1.96 -1.91 12.95
C ASP A 148 2.69 -1.91 14.29
N ARG A 149 2.12 -2.63 15.26
CA ARG A 149 2.77 -3.66 16.10
C ARG A 149 1.74 -4.33 17.02
N PRO A 150 1.83 -5.65 17.29
CA PRO A 150 0.97 -6.27 18.28
C PRO A 150 1.52 -5.94 19.67
N ALA A 151 0.98 -4.90 20.30
CA ALA A 151 1.19 -4.72 21.74
C ALA A 151 0.41 -5.82 22.46
N ALA A 152 1.16 -6.71 23.12
CA ALA A 152 0.64 -7.76 23.97
C ALA A 152 -0.41 -7.18 24.94
N VAL A 153 -1.61 -7.77 24.91
CA VAL A 153 -2.65 -7.49 25.90
C VAL A 153 -2.19 -8.13 27.22
N LEU A 154 -1.53 -7.32 28.06
CA LEU A 154 -1.23 -7.67 29.45
C LEU A 154 -2.54 -7.64 30.25
N LEU A 155 -3.12 -8.81 30.49
CA LEU A 155 -4.20 -8.99 31.47
C LEU A 155 -3.58 -8.99 32.88
N ALA A 156 -3.46 -7.81 33.49
CA ALA A 156 -3.19 -7.70 34.91
C ALA A 156 -4.51 -7.92 35.68
N THR A 157 -4.70 -9.12 36.23
CA THR A 157 -5.76 -9.37 37.21
C THR A 157 -5.31 -8.87 38.58
N CYS A 158 -5.73 -7.67 38.98
CA CYS A 158 -5.58 -7.22 40.37
C CYS A 158 -6.60 -7.97 41.26
N ARG A 159 -6.12 -8.90 42.08
CA ARG A 159 -6.87 -9.48 43.20
C ARG A 159 -6.56 -8.63 44.44
N ASN A 160 -7.61 -8.09 45.06
CA ASN A 160 -7.57 -7.19 46.22
C ASN A 160 -6.51 -7.53 47.28
N GLY A 161 -5.78 -6.51 47.74
CA GLY A 161 -5.08 -6.54 49.03
C GLY A 161 -3.79 -5.73 49.08
N THR A 162 -3.88 -4.53 49.67
CA THR A 162 -2.80 -3.72 50.26
C THR A 162 -1.61 -3.33 49.38
N ALA A 163 -1.45 -2.01 49.24
CA ALA A 163 -0.27 -1.38 48.65
C ALA A 163 1.02 -1.89 49.30
N THR A 164 1.91 -2.44 48.49
CA THR A 164 3.35 -2.36 48.72
C THR A 164 4.03 -2.44 47.36
N SER A 165 4.71 -1.37 47.00
CA SER A 165 5.63 -1.31 45.86
C SER A 165 6.69 -2.40 46.01
N PRO A 166 7.07 -3.09 44.92
CA PRO A 166 8.43 -3.58 44.81
C PRO A 166 9.13 -2.89 43.64
N GLU A 167 10.32 -2.41 43.97
CA GLU A 167 11.35 -1.95 43.06
C GLU A 167 11.61 -2.96 41.94
N ILE A 168 11.88 -2.44 40.76
CA ILE A 168 12.47 -3.18 39.65
C ILE A 168 13.91 -3.54 40.07
N GLN A 169 14.21 -4.82 40.21
CA GLN A 169 15.58 -5.30 40.08
C GLN A 169 15.72 -5.99 38.72
N GLU A 170 16.50 -5.34 37.85
CA GLU A 170 17.10 -5.92 36.67
C GLU A 170 18.11 -7.00 37.11
N SER A 171 17.80 -8.28 36.89
CA SER A 171 18.83 -9.31 36.74
C SER A 171 18.23 -10.60 36.19
N GLU A 172 19.01 -11.26 35.33
CA GLU A 172 18.80 -12.58 34.68
C GLU A 172 18.19 -12.54 33.27
N LEU A 173 18.90 -11.81 32.41
CA LEU A 173 19.27 -12.33 31.10
C LEU A 173 20.29 -13.46 31.33
N ASP A 174 19.86 -14.72 31.36
CA ASP A 174 20.64 -15.88 30.88
C ASP A 174 19.89 -17.19 31.18
N SER A 175 19.97 -18.12 30.23
CA SER A 175 19.56 -19.54 30.31
C SER A 175 18.19 -19.90 29.73
N ILE A 176 18.11 -19.97 28.39
CA ILE A 176 17.38 -21.07 27.73
C ILE A 176 18.31 -21.66 26.65
N PRO A 177 18.66 -22.96 26.71
CA PRO A 177 19.54 -23.60 25.74
C PRO A 177 18.80 -23.92 24.43
N ILE A 178 19.60 -24.03 23.37
CA ILE A 178 19.24 -24.38 21.98
C ILE A 178 18.47 -25.69 21.90
#